data_AF-A0A974UE93-F1
#
_entry.id   AF-A0A974UE93-F1
#
_cell.length_a   1.000
_cell.length_b   1.000
_cell.length_c   1.000
_cell.angle_alpha   90.00
_cell.angle_beta   90.00
_cell.angle_gamma   90.00
#
_symmetry.space_group_name_H-M   'P 1'
#
loop_
_entity.id
_entity.type
_entity.pdbx_description
1 polymer ?
#
loop_
_entity_poly.entity_id
_entity_poly.type
_entity_poly.pdbx_seq_one_letter_code
_entity_poly.pdbx_strand_id
1 'polypeptide(L)'
;MTEDELTLRVLSPDGPSLEVEHLLEVVVPLADGGPIGIRPKHAPLIAETIRGTIQYQTEEKPFEVELLAGILSIRDNIVTILSAGETEGVEITMGPSADPFDQLTEAFQEENGVVEKIK
;
A
#
# COMPACT_ATOMS: atom_id res chain seq x y z
N MET A 1 -25.37 -7.28 11.69
CA MET A 1 -25.18 -6.27 10.64
C MET A 1 -24.99 -4.96 11.36
N THR A 2 -23.77 -4.78 11.81
CA THR A 2 -23.33 -3.73 12.72
C THR A 2 -22.94 -2.57 11.82
N GLU A 3 -23.66 -1.44 11.90
CA GLU A 3 -23.56 -0.32 10.95
C GLU A 3 -22.20 0.42 10.97
N ASP A 4 -21.21 -0.11 11.70
CA ASP A 4 -19.90 0.47 11.95
C ASP A 4 -18.75 -0.44 11.47
N GLU A 5 -19.02 -1.45 10.66
CA GLU A 5 -17.99 -2.33 10.08
C GLU A 5 -17.44 -1.75 8.77
N LEU A 6 -16.13 -1.60 8.70
CA LEU A 6 -15.37 -1.24 7.49
C LEU A 6 -14.64 -2.48 6.98
N THR A 7 -14.70 -2.72 5.67
CA THR A 7 -14.01 -3.85 5.02
C THR A 7 -12.98 -3.33 4.04
N LEU A 8 -11.75 -3.84 4.12
CA LEU A 8 -10.66 -3.55 3.18
C LEU A 8 -10.51 -4.72 2.22
N ARG A 9 -10.48 -4.41 0.92
CA ARG A 9 -10.26 -5.37 -0.17
C ARG A 9 -9.16 -4.84 -1.07
N VAL A 10 -8.04 -5.54 -1.13
CA VAL A 10 -6.96 -5.24 -2.08
C VAL A 10 -7.00 -6.33 -3.16
N LEU A 11 -7.19 -5.91 -4.40
CA LEU A 11 -7.34 -6.79 -5.55
C LEU A 11 -6.20 -6.53 -6.53
N SER A 12 -5.55 -7.61 -6.97
CA SER A 12 -4.47 -7.57 -7.95
C SER A 12 -4.75 -8.58 -9.07
N PRO A 13 -4.36 -8.29 -10.32
CA PRO A 13 -4.61 -9.17 -11.45
C PRO A 13 -3.77 -10.48 -11.40
N ASP A 14 -2.57 -10.42 -10.84
CA ASP A 14 -1.57 -11.50 -10.89
C ASP A 14 -1.53 -12.42 -9.66
N GLY A 15 -2.21 -12.07 -8.56
CA GLY A 15 -1.98 -12.76 -7.29
C GLY A 15 -2.76 -12.21 -6.12
N PRO A 16 -2.57 -12.78 -4.92
CA PRO A 16 -3.58 -12.92 -3.87
C PRO A 16 -4.28 -11.61 -3.50
N SER A 17 -5.61 -11.67 -3.40
CA SER A 17 -6.43 -10.59 -2.89
C SER A 17 -6.44 -10.60 -1.37
N LEU A 18 -6.11 -9.48 -0.73
CA LEU A 18 -6.27 -9.28 0.70
C LEU A 18 -7.71 -8.86 0.99
N GLU A 19 -8.38 -9.55 1.90
CA GLU A 19 -9.71 -9.18 2.39
C GLU A 19 -9.70 -9.19 3.92
N VAL A 20 -10.00 -8.04 4.52
CA VAL A 20 -10.01 -7.86 5.97
C VAL A 20 -11.31 -7.16 6.37
N GLU A 21 -12.05 -7.78 7.28
CA GLU A 21 -13.33 -7.27 7.81
C GLU A 21 -13.14 -6.66 9.21
N HIS A 22 -14.17 -5.97 9.71
CA HIS A 22 -14.23 -5.40 11.07
C HIS A 22 -13.08 -4.41 11.37
N LEU A 23 -12.78 -3.54 10.41
CA LEU A 23 -11.76 -2.51 10.55
C LEU A 23 -12.31 -1.26 11.24
N LEU A 24 -11.49 -0.67 12.11
CA LEU A 24 -11.78 0.60 12.77
C LEU A 24 -11.33 1.80 11.93
N GLU A 25 -10.21 1.63 11.22
CA GLU A 25 -9.58 2.65 10.39
C GLU A 25 -8.68 2.01 9.33
N VAL A 26 -8.57 2.67 8.18
CA VAL A 26 -7.61 2.37 7.11
C VAL A 26 -6.96 3.67 6.66
N VAL A 27 -5.63 3.73 6.63
CA VAL A 27 -4.85 4.86 6.14
C VAL A 27 -4.19 4.48 4.82
N VAL A 28 -4.51 5.21 3.75
CA VAL A 28 -4.05 4.91 2.38
C VAL A 28 -3.27 6.10 1.81
N PRO A 29 -2.07 5.90 1.24
CA PRO A 29 -1.34 6.96 0.55
C PRO A 29 -1.97 7.30 -0.82
N LEU A 30 -2.32 8.56 -1.04
CA LEU A 30 -2.89 9.04 -2.30
C LEU A 30 -1.84 9.73 -3.19
N ALA A 31 -2.15 9.81 -4.48
CA ALA A 31 -1.31 10.48 -5.46
C ALA A 31 -1.22 12.01 -5.33
N ASP A 32 -2.12 12.63 -4.57
CA ASP A 32 -2.10 14.07 -4.29
C ASP A 32 -1.03 14.49 -3.27
N GLY A 33 -0.27 13.52 -2.75
CA GLY A 33 0.85 13.72 -1.83
C GLY A 33 0.48 13.61 -0.35
N GLY A 34 -0.78 13.35 -0.01
CA GLY A 34 -1.24 13.11 1.36
C GLY A 34 -1.83 11.72 1.58
N PRO A 35 -1.68 11.11 2.75
CA PRO A 35 -2.47 9.95 3.11
C PRO A 35 -3.91 10.35 3.49
N ILE A 36 -4.87 9.46 3.23
CA ILE A 36 -6.25 9.60 3.69
C ILE A 36 -6.57 8.54 4.76
N GLY A 37 -7.11 8.98 5.89
CA GLY A 37 -7.67 8.12 6.93
C GLY A 37 -9.16 7.87 6.69
N ILE A 38 -9.54 6.60 6.57
CA ILE A 38 -10.88 6.14 6.24
C ILE A 38 -11.43 5.39 7.45
N ARG A 39 -12.59 5.82 7.94
CA ARG A 39 -13.31 5.21 9.08
C ARG A 39 -14.69 4.73 8.61
N PRO A 40 -15.41 3.93 9.41
CA PRO A 40 -16.78 3.56 9.08
C PRO A 40 -17.65 4.79 8.76
N LYS A 41 -18.57 4.66 7.79
CA LYS A 41 -19.45 5.72 7.27
C LYS A 41 -18.73 6.87 6.57
N HIS A 42 -17.53 6.64 6.04
CA HIS A 42 -16.82 7.61 5.21
C HIS A 42 -17.61 7.94 3.92
N ALA A 43 -17.47 9.17 3.45
CA ALA A 43 -18.08 9.59 2.19
C ALA A 43 -17.54 8.77 1.00
N PRO A 44 -18.37 8.45 -0.01
CA PRO A 44 -17.90 7.78 -1.20
C PRO A 44 -16.81 8.58 -1.92
N LEU A 45 -15.71 7.91 -2.27
CA LEU A 45 -14.55 8.53 -2.91
C LEU A 45 -13.92 7.55 -3.91
N ILE A 46 -13.47 8.08 -5.03
CA ILE A 46 -12.57 7.39 -5.95
C ILE A 46 -11.32 8.24 -6.07
N ALA A 47 -10.15 7.64 -5.85
CA ALA A 47 -8.87 8.34 -5.90
C ALA A 47 -7.77 7.43 -6.45
N GLU A 48 -6.70 8.03 -6.95
CA GLU A 48 -5.48 7.33 -7.34
C GLU A 48 -4.57 7.12 -6.12
N THR A 49 -4.01 5.93 -5.98
CA THR A 49 -3.06 5.58 -4.92
C THR A 49 -1.65 5.48 -5.48
N ILE A 50 -0.67 5.90 -4.68
CA ILE A 50 0.74 5.71 -5.00
C ILE A 50 1.28 4.47 -4.31
N ARG A 51 2.45 4.01 -4.77
CA ARG A 51 3.20 3.00 -4.04
C ARG A 51 3.51 3.49 -2.63
N GLY A 52 3.23 2.66 -1.63
CA GLY A 52 3.51 2.97 -0.24
C GLY A 52 2.89 1.96 0.71
N THR A 53 2.97 2.24 2.00
CA THR A 53 2.44 1.36 3.04
C THR A 53 1.02 1.77 3.39
N ILE A 54 0.07 0.82 3.32
CA ILE A 54 -1.26 0.98 3.91
C ILE A 54 -1.17 0.55 5.37
N GLN A 55 -1.77 1.34 6.25
CA GLN A 55 -1.96 0.95 7.65
C GLN A 55 -3.44 0.68 7.88
N TYR A 56 -3.77 -0.40 8.57
CA TYR A 56 -5.16 -0.68 8.95
C TYR A 56 -5.24 -1.18 10.38
N GLN A 57 -6.32 -0.82 11.06
CA GLN A 57 -6.52 -1.13 12.46
C GLN A 57 -7.73 -2.05 12.65
N THR A 58 -7.49 -3.23 13.24
CA THR A 58 -8.54 -4.10 13.78
C THR A 58 -8.73 -3.83 15.28
N GLU A 59 -9.71 -4.48 15.92
CA GLU A 59 -9.91 -4.36 17.37
C GLU A 59 -8.70 -4.84 18.20
N GLU A 60 -7.86 -5.72 17.65
CA GLU A 60 -6.74 -6.32 18.37
C GLU A 60 -5.43 -5.55 18.19
N LYS A 61 -5.04 -5.25 16.94
CA LYS A 61 -3.73 -4.67 16.63
C LYS A 61 -3.71 -3.91 15.29
N PRO A 62 -2.80 -2.94 15.12
CA PRO A 62 -2.52 -2.34 13.82
C PRO A 62 -1.70 -3.29 12.94
N PHE A 63 -1.90 -3.19 11.63
CA PHE A 63 -1.21 -3.96 10.60
C PHE A 63 -0.77 -3.06 9.45
N GLU A 64 0.25 -3.52 8.72
CA GLU A 64 0.80 -2.83 7.55
C GLU A 64 0.90 -3.76 6.34
N VAL A 65 0.58 -3.23 5.16
CA VAL A 65 0.70 -3.94 3.89
C VAL A 65 1.36 -3.00 2.88
N GLU A 66 2.35 -3.52 2.15
CA GLU A 66 2.91 -2.79 1.02
C GLU A 66 1.92 -2.81 -0.15
N LEU A 67 1.61 -1.62 -0.66
CA LEU A 67 0.71 -1.41 -1.79
C LEU A 67 1.49 -0.81 -2.96
N LEU A 68 1.21 -1.32 -4.17
CA LEU A 68 1.66 -0.71 -5.42
C LEU A 68 0.68 0.39 -5.89
N ALA A 69 1.11 1.21 -6.85
CA ALA A 69 0.23 2.23 -7.40
C ALA A 69 -1.06 1.62 -7.99
N GLY A 70 -2.18 2.34 -7.85
CA GLY A 70 -3.49 1.77 -8.07
C GLY A 70 -4.65 2.75 -7.97
N ILE A 71 -5.85 2.21 -7.81
CA ILE A 71 -7.10 2.97 -7.68
C ILE A 71 -7.81 2.58 -6.39
N LEU A 72 -8.12 3.56 -5.55
CA LEU A 72 -8.95 3.46 -4.37
C LEU A 72 -10.41 3.77 -4.70
N SER A 73 -11.33 2.94 -4.20
CA SER A 73 -12.78 3.17 -4.25
C SER A 73 -13.41 2.88 -2.89
N ILE A 74 -14.08 3.86 -2.31
CA ILE A 74 -14.81 3.77 -1.04
C ILE A 74 -16.31 3.82 -1.34
N ARG A 75 -17.06 2.75 -1.02
CA ARG A 75 -18.53 2.69 -1.16
C ARG A 75 -19.12 1.75 -0.15
N ASP A 76 -20.23 2.13 0.49
CA ASP A 76 -21.00 1.26 1.39
C ASP A 76 -20.14 0.59 2.49
N ASN A 77 -19.20 1.35 3.09
CA ASN A 77 -18.19 0.86 4.04
C ASN A 77 -17.22 -0.21 3.50
N ILE A 78 -17.11 -0.34 2.19
CA ILE A 78 -16.16 -1.20 1.52
C ILE A 78 -15.09 -0.31 0.87
N VAL A 79 -13.86 -0.49 1.34
CA VAL A 79 -12.65 0.12 0.79
C VAL A 79 -12.03 -0.89 -0.17
N THR A 80 -12.19 -0.64 -1.47
CA THR A 80 -11.58 -1.46 -2.52
C THR A 80 -10.36 -0.76 -3.08
N ILE A 81 -9.23 -1.44 -3.12
CA ILE A 81 -8.00 -0.96 -3.76
C ILE A 81 -7.65 -1.91 -4.89
N LEU A 82 -7.55 -1.37 -6.10
CA LEU A 82 -7.11 -2.10 -7.28
C LEU A 82 -5.63 -1.80 -7.49
N SER A 83 -4.78 -2.81 -7.26
CA SER A 83 -3.32 -2.70 -7.32
C SER A 83 -2.79 -3.34 -8.61
N ALA A 84 -1.67 -2.82 -9.11
CA ALA A 84 -1.03 -3.30 -10.34
C ALA A 84 -0.26 -4.64 -10.19
N GLY A 85 -0.17 -5.22 -8.98
CA GLY A 85 0.60 -6.44 -8.73
C GLY A 85 0.49 -6.97 -7.30
N GLU A 86 1.28 -7.99 -6.96
CA GLU A 86 1.23 -8.69 -5.66
C GLU A 86 1.48 -7.75 -4.48
N THR A 87 0.73 -7.95 -3.39
CA THR A 87 0.91 -7.21 -2.13
C THR A 87 1.34 -8.18 -1.04
N GLU A 88 2.49 -7.94 -0.43
CA GLU A 88 2.95 -8.71 0.73
C GLU A 88 2.45 -8.04 2.01
N GLY A 89 1.69 -8.79 2.82
CA GLY A 89 1.28 -8.34 4.15
C GLY A 89 2.37 -8.65 5.16
N VAL A 90 2.87 -7.63 5.86
CA VAL A 90 3.94 -7.78 6.85
C VAL A 90 3.34 -7.58 8.24
N GLU A 91 3.41 -8.61 9.09
CA GLU A 91 3.17 -8.44 10.51
C GLU A 91 4.36 -7.70 11.15
N ILE A 92 4.11 -6.57 11.79
CA ILE A 92 5.15 -5.75 12.40
C ILE A 92 5.79 -6.48 13.60
N THR A 93 7.08 -6.82 13.48
CA THR A 93 8.02 -6.85 14.60
C THR A 93 8.94 -5.65 14.44
N MET A 94 9.00 -4.80 15.46
CA MET A 94 9.76 -3.54 15.42
C MET A 94 11.26 -3.84 15.30
N GLY A 95 11.80 -3.70 14.09
CA GLY A 95 13.22 -3.84 13.75
C GLY A 95 13.63 -2.76 12.75
N PRO A 96 14.89 -2.29 12.75
CA PRO A 96 15.30 -1.12 11.98
C PRO A 96 15.29 -1.42 10.47
N SER A 97 14.55 -0.60 9.72
CA SER A 97 14.50 -0.62 8.26
C SER A 97 15.85 -0.16 7.68
N ALA A 98 16.58 -1.09 7.08
CA ALA A 98 17.67 -0.75 6.17
C ALA A 98 17.09 -0.74 4.75
N ASP A 99 17.09 0.42 4.10
CA ASP A 99 16.53 0.61 2.75
C ASP A 99 17.25 -0.29 1.72
N PRO A 100 16.55 -1.24 1.07
CA PRO A 100 17.13 -2.09 0.03
C PRO A 100 17.45 -1.33 -1.28
N PHE A 101 17.06 -0.05 -1.37
CA PHE A 101 17.29 0.81 -2.54
C PHE A 101 18.71 1.40 -2.63
N ASP A 102 19.45 1.45 -1.53
CA ASP A 102 20.84 1.95 -1.56
C ASP A 102 21.76 1.01 -2.36
N GLN A 103 21.52 -0.31 -2.28
CA GLN A 103 22.33 -1.33 -2.96
C GLN A 103 22.17 -1.30 -4.49
N LEU A 104 20.99 -0.92 -4.99
CA LEU A 104 20.74 -0.78 -6.42
C LEU A 104 21.38 0.49 -6.99
N THR A 105 21.43 1.56 -6.19
CA THR A 105 22.04 2.83 -6.60
C THR A 105 23.53 2.69 -6.85
N GLU A 106 24.23 1.88 -6.05
CA GLU A 106 25.65 1.58 -6.25
C GLU A 106 25.92 0.70 -7.48
N ALA A 107 25.08 -0.31 -7.73
CA ALA A 107 25.25 -1.21 -8.89
C ALA A 107 25.09 -0.51 -10.25
N PHE A 108 24.19 0.48 -10.36
CA PHE A 108 23.99 1.23 -11.62
C PHE A 108 25.14 2.20 -11.94
N GLN A 109 25.93 2.61 -10.95
CA GLN A 109 27.07 3.51 -11.19
C GLN A 109 28.30 2.77 -11.73
N GLU A 110 28.45 1.47 -11.48
CA GLU A 110 29.59 0.68 -11.96
C GLU A 110 29.52 0.32 -13.46
N GLU A 111 28.32 0.20 -14.05
CA GLU A 111 28.19 -0.29 -15.44
C GLU A 111 28.43 0.81 -16.52
N ASN A 112 28.32 2.10 -16.18
CA ASN A 112 28.47 3.20 -17.15
C ASN A 112 29.90 3.78 -17.26
N GLY A 113 30.91 3.16 -16.64
CA GLY A 113 32.29 3.65 -16.61
C GLY A 113 33.21 3.24 -17.78
N VAL A 114 32.76 2.43 -18.75
CA VAL A 114 33.68 1.78 -19.73
C VAL A 114 33.67 2.43 -21.13
N VAL A 115 32.83 3.44 -21.41
CA VAL A 115 32.79 4.10 -22.74
C VAL A 115 33.58 5.41 -22.83
N GLU A 116 34.79 5.46 -22.27
CA GLU A 116 35.78 6.50 -22.64
C GLU A 116 37.20 5.91 -22.63
N LYS A 117 37.58 5.24 -23.72
CA LYS A 117 38.94 5.26 -24.31
C LYS A 117 39.05 4.31 -25.49
N ILE A 118 38.85 4.84 -26.69
CA ILE A 118 39.49 4.30 -27.88
C ILE A 118 40.05 5.50 -28.65
N LYS A 119 41.38 5.63 -28.63
CA LYS A 119 42.15 6.53 -29.49
C LYS A 119 42.84 5.69 -30.55
#